data_AF-A0A846HT73-F1
#
_entry.id   AF-A0A846HT73-F1
#
_cell.length_a   1.000
_cell.length_b   1.000
_cell.length_c   1.000
_cell.angle_alpha   90.00
_cell.angle_beta   90.00
_cell.angle_gamma   90.00
#
_symmetry.space_group_name_H-M   'P 1'
#
loop_
_entity.id
_entity.type
_entity.pdbx_description
1 polymer ?
#
loop_
_entity_poly.entity_id
_entity_poly.type
_entity_poly.pdbx_seq_one_letter_code
_entity_poly.pdbx_strand_id
1 'polypeptide(L)'
;MTDPFLTLGIEPDAEDATVEAAYRAAIKRCPPERDAAAFQALREAYERVRTRDDRIAYRLFDTEPPAAIDIIRQAATHGSNADAADPAVSQAASRPTPALFAALLRGED
;
A
#
# COMPACT_ATOMS: atom_id res chain seq x y z
N MET A 1 -7.85 -7.74 -8.81
CA MET A 1 -6.98 -6.69 -9.40
C MET A 1 -5.77 -6.39 -8.50
N THR A 2 -4.66 -5.89 -9.06
CA THR A 2 -3.58 -5.30 -8.25
C THR A 2 -3.97 -3.89 -7.85
N ASP A 3 -3.90 -3.55 -6.57
CA ASP A 3 -4.25 -2.23 -6.06
C ASP A 3 -3.34 -1.13 -6.67
N PRO A 4 -3.90 -0.12 -7.36
CA PRO A 4 -3.13 0.94 -8.00
C PRO A 4 -2.46 1.89 -7.00
N PHE A 5 -3.07 2.13 -5.84
CA PHE A 5 -2.51 2.98 -4.79
C PHE A 5 -1.28 2.33 -4.16
N LEU A 6 -1.36 1.03 -3.89
CA LEU A 6 -0.22 0.26 -3.39
C LEU A 6 0.89 0.10 -4.43
N THR A 7 0.53 0.00 -5.70
CA THR A 7 1.49 -0.09 -6.81
C THR A 7 2.28 1.22 -6.97
N LEU A 8 1.62 2.37 -6.80
CA LEU A 8 2.26 3.69 -6.86
C LEU A 8 2.88 4.13 -5.52
N GLY A 9 2.51 3.48 -4.42
CA GLY A 9 2.98 3.83 -3.06
C GLY A 9 2.40 5.15 -2.57
N ILE A 10 1.12 5.40 -2.84
CA ILE A 10 0.41 6.62 -2.48
C ILE A 10 -0.81 6.33 -1.60
N GLU A 11 -1.27 7.33 -0.87
CA GLU A 11 -2.50 7.25 -0.09
C GLU A 11 -3.75 7.28 -1.00
N PRO A 12 -4.86 6.62 -0.61
CA PRO A 12 -6.11 6.61 -1.37
C PRO A 12 -6.72 8.00 -1.62
N ASP A 13 -6.48 8.94 -0.70
CA ASP A 13 -6.96 10.33 -0.79
C ASP A 13 -5.94 11.30 -1.42
N ALA A 14 -4.88 10.77 -2.05
CA ALA A 14 -3.89 11.59 -2.73
C ALA A 14 -4.52 12.48 -3.81
N GLU A 15 -4.04 13.73 -3.89
CA GLU A 15 -4.41 14.66 -4.95
C GLU A 15 -3.70 14.33 -6.26
N ASP A 16 -4.24 14.80 -7.39
CA ASP A 16 -3.75 14.51 -8.74
C ASP A 16 -2.26 14.84 -8.91
N ALA A 17 -1.79 15.96 -8.31
CA ALA A 17 -0.39 16.35 -8.32
C ALA A 17 0.51 15.32 -7.61
N THR A 18 0.03 14.71 -6.53
CA THR A 18 0.75 13.67 -5.78
C THR A 18 0.81 12.38 -6.59
N VAL A 19 -0.29 11.99 -7.23
CA VAL A 19 -0.36 10.83 -8.13
C VAL A 19 0.65 10.97 -9.28
N GLU A 20 0.68 12.14 -9.93
CA GLU A 20 1.59 12.41 -11.03
C GLU A 20 3.06 12.40 -10.58
N ALA A 21 3.37 13.03 -9.45
CA ALA A 21 4.71 13.05 -8.88
C ALA A 21 5.21 11.63 -8.54
N ALA A 22 4.35 10.81 -7.93
CA ALA A 22 4.67 9.43 -7.58
C ALA A 22 4.93 8.57 -8.82
N TYR A 23 4.08 8.67 -9.84
CA TYR A 23 4.27 7.98 -11.12
C TYR A 23 5.58 8.39 -11.79
N ARG A 24 5.88 9.70 -11.88
CA ARG A 24 7.14 10.20 -12.44
C ARG A 24 8.36 9.70 -11.66
N ALA A 25 8.28 9.59 -10.34
CA ALA A 25 9.34 9.03 -9.52
C ALA A 25 9.48 7.51 -9.71
N ALA A 26 8.38 6.79 -9.90
CA ALA A 26 8.39 5.34 -10.13
C ALA A 26 9.01 4.97 -11.48
N ILE A 27 8.63 5.63 -12.58
CA ILE A 27 9.19 5.36 -13.92
C ILE A 27 10.69 5.68 -14.00
N LYS A 28 11.17 6.67 -13.23
CA LYS A 28 12.62 6.97 -13.14
C LYS A 28 13.39 5.84 -12.46
N ARG A 29 12.76 5.12 -11.52
CA ARG A 29 13.36 3.99 -10.79
C ARG A 29 13.28 2.69 -11.59
N CYS A 30 12.30 2.56 -12.47
CA CYS A 30 12.05 1.38 -13.31
C CYS A 30 12.06 1.75 -14.80
N PRO A 31 13.24 1.90 -15.43
CA PRO A 31 13.33 2.11 -16.87
C PRO A 31 12.76 0.90 -17.62
N PRO A 32 12.03 1.11 -18.74
CA PRO A 32 11.44 0.02 -19.51
C PRO A 32 12.49 -0.94 -20.07
N GLU A 33 13.73 -0.48 -20.28
CA GLU A 33 14.86 -1.31 -20.75
C GLU A 33 15.29 -2.34 -19.69
N ARG A 34 15.01 -2.07 -18.41
CA ARG A 34 15.39 -2.94 -17.30
C ARG A 34 14.28 -3.89 -16.89
N ASP A 35 13.04 -3.41 -16.89
CA ASP A 35 11.85 -4.21 -16.58
C ASP A 35 10.59 -3.61 -17.21
N ALA A 36 10.24 -4.12 -18.40
CA ALA A 36 9.06 -3.70 -19.13
C ALA A 36 7.75 -4.09 -18.43
N ALA A 37 7.72 -5.20 -17.69
CA ALA A 37 6.52 -5.68 -17.00
C ALA A 37 6.20 -4.78 -15.80
N ALA A 38 7.21 -4.41 -15.01
CA ALA A 38 7.05 -3.47 -13.91
C ALA A 38 6.64 -2.07 -14.41
N PHE A 39 7.23 -1.61 -15.52
CA PHE A 39 6.83 -0.34 -16.13
C PHE A 39 5.36 -0.36 -16.57
N GLN A 40 4.93 -1.45 -17.20
CA GLN A 40 3.54 -1.60 -17.64
C GLN A 40 2.57 -1.62 -16.45
N ALA A 41 2.91 -2.32 -15.37
CA ALA A 41 2.09 -2.33 -14.15
C ALA A 41 1.97 -0.93 -13.52
N LEU A 42 3.05 -0.15 -13.48
CA LEU A 42 3.04 1.24 -13.01
C LEU A 42 2.14 2.13 -13.87
N ARG A 43 2.22 1.97 -15.19
CA ARG A 43 1.39 2.73 -16.14
C ARG A 43 -0.09 2.39 -15.98
N GLU A 44 -0.42 1.11 -15.90
CA GLU A 44 -1.79 0.64 -15.70
C GLU A 44 -2.39 1.06 -14.37
N ALA A 45 -1.57 1.16 -13.32
CA ALA A 45 -1.97 1.70 -12.04
C ALA A 45 -2.28 3.21 -12.17
N TYR A 46 -1.37 3.98 -12.78
CA TYR A 46 -1.54 5.41 -12.98
C TYR A 46 -2.81 5.76 -13.77
N GLU A 47 -3.06 5.11 -14.90
CA GLU A 47 -4.25 5.39 -15.73
C GLU A 47 -5.57 5.12 -14.99
N ARG A 48 -5.59 4.24 -13.98
CA ARG A 48 -6.78 3.95 -13.18
C ARG A 48 -7.10 4.98 -12.09
N VAL A 49 -6.12 5.77 -11.66
CA VAL A 49 -6.27 6.71 -10.51
C VAL A 49 -5.82 8.13 -10.84
N ARG A 50 -5.57 8.41 -12.12
CA ARG A 50 -4.98 9.65 -12.62
C ARG A 50 -5.77 10.88 -12.19
N THR A 51 -7.09 10.85 -12.40
CA THR A 51 -7.97 11.97 -12.04
C THR A 51 -8.78 11.66 -10.81
N ARG A 52 -9.32 12.70 -10.18
CA ARG A 52 -10.27 12.56 -9.08
C ARG A 52 -11.47 11.67 -9.45
N ASP A 53 -12.01 11.82 -10.66
CA ASP A 53 -13.16 11.04 -11.11
C ASP A 53 -12.80 9.56 -11.26
N ASP A 54 -11.61 9.25 -11.79
CA ASP A 54 -11.12 7.87 -11.88
C ASP A 54 -10.97 7.24 -10.50
N ARG A 55 -10.45 7.98 -9.51
CA ARG A 55 -10.34 7.51 -8.12
C ARG A 55 -11.70 7.27 -7.47
N ILE A 56 -12.66 8.16 -7.71
CA ILE A 56 -14.03 7.99 -7.19
C ILE A 56 -14.67 6.76 -7.83
N ALA A 57 -14.53 6.59 -9.14
CA ALA A 57 -15.04 5.43 -9.86
C ALA A 57 -14.39 4.14 -9.34
N TYR A 58 -13.07 4.15 -9.15
CA TYR A 58 -12.33 3.03 -8.56
C TYR A 58 -12.89 2.65 -7.18
N ARG A 59 -13.01 3.60 -6.25
CA ARG A 59 -13.51 3.31 -4.89
C ARG A 59 -14.97 2.83 -4.85
N LEU A 60 -15.82 3.34 -5.74
CA LEU A 60 -17.25 3.04 -5.72
C LEU A 60 -17.62 1.77 -6.48
N PHE A 61 -16.86 1.44 -7.53
CA PHE A 61 -17.22 0.39 -8.48
C PHE A 61 -16.19 -0.74 -8.56
N ASP A 62 -15.03 -0.62 -7.91
CA ASP A 62 -14.13 -1.76 -7.80
C ASP A 62 -14.77 -2.83 -6.91
N THR A 63 -15.11 -3.94 -7.56
CA THR A 63 -15.76 -5.11 -6.95
C THR A 63 -14.83 -6.32 -7.00
N GLU A 64 -13.64 -6.17 -7.57
CA GLU A 64 -12.67 -7.25 -7.60
C GLU A 64 -12.00 -7.41 -6.24
N PRO A 65 -11.80 -8.65 -5.77
CA PRO A 65 -11.02 -8.88 -4.57
C PRO A 65 -9.56 -8.44 -4.80
N PRO A 66 -8.90 -7.90 -3.75
CA PRO A 66 -7.49 -7.52 -3.83
C PRO A 66 -6.63 -8.75 -4.11
N ALA A 67 -5.56 -8.58 -4.89
CA ALA A 67 -4.62 -9.66 -5.12
C ALA A 67 -3.86 -9.99 -3.83
N ALA A 68 -3.40 -11.24 -3.67
CA ALA A 68 -2.66 -11.67 -2.47
C ALA A 68 -1.42 -10.79 -2.20
N ILE A 69 -0.76 -10.32 -3.27
CA ILE A 69 0.39 -9.42 -3.16
C ILE A 69 0.02 -8.07 -2.52
N ASP A 70 -1.20 -7.58 -2.73
CA ASP A 70 -1.66 -6.31 -2.17
C ASP A 70 -1.89 -6.42 -0.67
N ILE A 71 -2.43 -7.56 -0.22
CA ILE A 71 -2.58 -7.85 1.21
C ILE A 71 -1.21 -7.82 1.91
N ILE A 72 -0.19 -8.41 1.27
CA ILE A 72 1.17 -8.41 1.80
C ILE A 72 1.75 -6.99 1.85
N ARG A 73 1.57 -6.20 0.78
CA ARG A 73 2.03 -4.80 0.73
C ARG A 73 1.35 -3.95 1.80
N GLN A 74 0.02 -4.08 1.91
CA GLN A 74 -0.77 -3.36 2.91
C GLN A 74 -0.31 -3.68 4.33
N ALA A 75 -0.07 -4.96 4.64
CA ALA A 75 0.43 -5.38 5.94
C ALA A 75 1.85 -4.84 6.22
N ALA A 76 2.72 -4.76 5.20
CA ALA A 76 4.05 -4.19 5.34
C ALA A 76 4.01 -2.69 5.67
N THR A 77 3.09 -1.92 5.06
CA THR A 77 2.91 -0.48 5.35
C THR A 77 2.46 -0.22 6.79
N HIS A 78 1.62 -1.09 7.35
CA HIS A 78 1.12 -0.94 8.73
C HIS A 78 2.14 -1.38 9.78
N GLY A 79 3.03 -2.31 9.45
CA GLY A 79 4.08 -2.78 10.35
C GLY A 79 5.17 -1.75 10.67
N SER A 80 5.33 -0.69 9.86
CA SER A 80 6.38 0.33 10.04
C SER A 80 5.96 1.57 10.84
N ASN A 81 4.67 1.76 11.11
CA ASN A 81 4.16 2.95 11.84
C ASN A 81 4.21 2.81 13.38
N ALA A 82 4.65 1.67 13.90
CA ALA A 82 4.72 1.42 15.34
C ALA A 82 5.85 2.18 16.07
N ASP A 83 6.81 2.78 15.34
CA ASP A 83 8.02 3.37 15.92
C ASP A 83 7.94 4.90 16.13
N ALA A 84 6.89 5.60 15.70
CA ALA A 84 6.87 7.08 15.66
C ALA A 84 5.66 7.81 16.27
N ALA A 85 4.66 7.14 16.85
CA ALA A 85 3.50 7.81 17.44
C ALA A 85 3.11 7.23 18.82
N ASP A 86 3.20 8.08 19.84
CA ASP A 86 2.48 8.08 21.13
C ASP A 86 2.36 6.73 21.90
N PRO A 87 3.01 6.55 23.06
CA PRO A 87 3.08 5.26 23.77
C PRO A 87 1.75 4.70 24.28
N ALA A 88 0.64 5.46 24.22
CA ALA A 88 -0.66 5.04 24.73
C ALA A 88 -1.57 4.35 23.67
N VAL A 89 -1.31 4.53 22.37
CA VAL A 89 -2.20 4.04 21.29
C VAL A 89 -1.59 2.88 20.49
N SER A 90 -0.29 2.59 20.69
CA SER A 90 0.50 1.64 19.89
C SER A 90 0.51 0.19 20.41
N GLN A 91 -0.48 -0.25 21.20
CA GLN A 91 -0.51 -1.63 21.75
C GLN A 91 -1.32 -2.63 20.90
N ALA A 92 -2.23 -2.19 20.03
CA ALA A 92 -3.11 -3.10 19.29
C ALA A 92 -2.58 -3.50 17.89
N ALA A 93 -1.65 -2.73 17.32
CA ALA A 93 -1.18 -2.91 15.93
C ALA A 93 0.34 -3.10 15.79
N SER A 94 1.09 -3.13 16.89
CA SER A 94 2.51 -3.46 16.85
C SER A 94 2.67 -4.99 16.76
N ARG A 95 3.64 -5.46 15.96
CA ARG A 95 3.94 -6.90 15.85
C ARG A 95 4.13 -7.44 17.28
N PRO A 96 3.35 -8.44 17.73
CA PRO A 96 3.48 -8.95 19.08
C PRO A 96 4.91 -9.42 19.28
N THR A 97 5.54 -8.98 20.38
CA THR A 97 6.90 -9.42 20.69
C THR A 97 6.92 -10.95 20.79
N PRO A 98 8.03 -11.61 20.45
CA PRO A 98 8.12 -13.06 20.58
C PRO A 98 7.75 -13.56 21.99
N ALA A 99 8.05 -12.76 23.02
CA ALA A 99 7.67 -13.04 24.41
C ALA A 99 6.16 -12.97 24.62
N LEU A 100 5.49 -11.91 24.15
CA LEU A 100 4.03 -11.78 24.23
C LEU A 100 3.34 -12.90 23.43
N PHE A 101 3.83 -13.21 22.23
CA PHE A 101 3.29 -14.29 21.42
C PHE A 101 3.42 -15.65 22.12
N ALA A 102 4.54 -15.91 22.79
CA ALA A 102 4.74 -17.12 23.57
C ALA A 102 3.87 -17.16 24.85
N ALA A 103 3.62 -16.01 25.49
CA ALA A 103 2.71 -15.91 26.63
C ALA A 103 1.25 -16.17 26.22
N LEU A 104 0.80 -15.59 25.10
CA LEU A 104 -0.52 -15.84 24.49
C LEU A 104 -0.71 -17.31 24.12
N LEU A 105 0.30 -17.97 23.55
CA LEU A 105 0.24 -19.40 23.25
C LEU A 105 0.16 -20.28 24.52
N ARG A 106 0.64 -19.78 25.66
CA ARG A 106 0.58 -20.46 26.97
C ARG A 106 -0.65 -20.07 27.80
N GLY A 107 -1.40 -19.03 27.42
CA GLY A 107 -2.56 -18.53 28.16
C GLY A 107 -2.20 -17.67 29.37
N GLU A 108 -1.06 -16.97 29.32
CA GLU A 108 -0.61 -16.04 30.36
C GLU A 108 -0.93 -14.61 29.91
N ASP A 109 -1.82 -13.91 30.62
CA ASP A 109 -2.18 -12.48 30.41
C ASP A 109 -1.13 -11.53 31.02
#